data_AF-A0AA36MQL1-F1
#
_entry.id   AF-A0AA36MQL1-F1
#
_cell.length_a   1.000
_cell.length_b   1.000
_cell.length_c   1.000
_cell.angle_alpha   90.00
_cell.angle_beta   90.00
_cell.angle_gamma   90.00
#
_symmetry.space_group_name_H-M   'P 1'
#
loop_
_entity.id
_entity.type
_entity.pdbx_description
1 polymer ?
#
loop_
_entity_poly.entity_id
_entity_poly.type
_entity_poly.pdbx_seq_one_letter_code
_entity_poly.pdbx_strand_id
1 'polypeptide(L)'
;MGEDFLDPLMIRFSQGTISEHFKETPEMSIFDTFDQITAGMQKREVPMMRVVHRGDNIVTLDNRRLAVYKMARRAGVCGKVKVTVVPLERAQKELASKSDSKVDGLSVKVRGIHVTVHADGSVTKKPSLSDGQLQHRADMGGHWTAEQHDIISRGITDIEAVVKNVLGGSAKLMKAGSFMKGTDIAGESDIDVMVFGSGPISDRQWDAIVAGIKQGGYTIDSVNPRCIHVKVHGGVDCLVTIEFDVVARQRQGYAPNKEPENPFRNNRMAAQAVRNIKMDFQESEEKGFSGNTIEQAVLGVQPKCAPGLGMLIDAAKAELKRQSLEARKRPRTAARENDASKGETDWNTCIGEGGFRKVFKGVYTVGPRAGQANVSKVFKDGTEAFEDSFFAHDVALCEKAIEIADAFNKVKKFKPMVQVCKASIWHQMKSKQRLLCEPFLSNFQSFNSNTGWQAEGEWPKALQSLSHLSYHHSNGDLVLCDLQGAIEDDCVVLTDPVINSRDKRHGPTDLGQQGIDNFFHHHTCSKWCDAGWSKPRATMKHFVPQAGTRMI
;
A
#
# COMPACT_ATOMS: atom_id res chain seq x y z
N MET A 1 -38.80 19.23 48.78
CA MET A 1 -38.10 19.73 47.58
C MET A 1 -38.60 21.15 47.37
N GLY A 2 -37.72 22.10 47.12
CA GLY A 2 -38.12 23.48 46.80
C GLY A 2 -38.20 23.68 45.28
N GLU A 3 -38.93 24.69 44.83
CA GLU A 3 -38.93 25.10 43.42
C GLU A 3 -38.16 26.42 43.30
N ASP A 4 -37.35 26.58 42.24
CA ASP A 4 -36.59 27.81 41.98
C ASP A 4 -36.53 28.10 40.47
N PHE A 5 -36.16 29.33 40.08
CA PHE A 5 -35.95 29.74 38.70
C PHE A 5 -34.48 30.07 38.47
N LEU A 6 -33.78 29.17 37.79
CA LEU A 6 -32.34 29.30 37.53
C LEU A 6 -32.06 29.57 36.05
N ASP A 7 -30.99 30.32 35.75
CA ASP A 7 -30.47 30.38 34.39
C ASP A 7 -29.78 29.03 34.07
N PRO A 8 -30.19 28.33 33.00
CA PRO A 8 -29.56 27.06 32.60
C PRO A 8 -28.05 27.13 32.45
N LEU A 9 -27.48 28.29 32.11
CA LEU A 9 -26.02 28.45 31.95
C LEU A 9 -25.26 28.34 33.27
N MET A 10 -25.90 28.66 34.41
CA MET A 10 -25.32 28.59 35.76
C MET A 10 -25.30 27.17 36.35
N ILE A 11 -26.01 26.23 35.73
CA ILE A 11 -26.13 24.85 36.21
C ILE A 11 -25.08 23.98 35.53
N ARG A 12 -24.37 23.16 36.30
CA ARG A 12 -23.35 22.22 35.81
C ARG A 12 -23.94 20.84 35.51
N PHE A 13 -23.35 20.18 34.52
CA PHE A 13 -23.61 18.76 34.28
C PHE A 13 -23.03 17.92 35.41
N SER A 14 -23.75 16.88 35.83
CA SER A 14 -23.20 15.87 36.74
C SER A 14 -22.42 14.78 36.00
N GLN A 15 -22.64 14.63 34.69
CA GLN A 15 -22.09 13.53 33.88
C GLN A 15 -21.31 14.08 32.69
N GLY A 16 -20.21 13.40 32.33
CA GLY A 16 -19.50 13.67 31.07
C GLY A 16 -20.18 13.08 29.83
N THR A 17 -21.15 12.16 29.99
CA THR A 17 -21.86 11.54 28.86
C THR A 17 -23.35 11.36 29.10
N ILE A 18 -24.16 11.53 28.05
CA ILE A 18 -25.62 11.31 28.05
C ILE A 18 -26.07 10.50 26.83
N SER A 19 -27.25 9.88 26.95
CA SER A 19 -27.97 9.35 25.78
C SER A 19 -28.53 10.50 24.95
N GLU A 20 -28.69 10.30 23.64
CA GLU A 20 -29.42 11.22 22.77
C GLU A 20 -30.91 11.26 23.10
N HIS A 21 -31.49 10.13 23.48
CA HIS A 21 -32.94 10.00 23.69
C HIS A 21 -33.33 10.09 25.16
N PHE A 22 -34.50 10.67 25.42
CA PHE A 22 -35.16 10.59 26.73
C PHE A 22 -35.61 9.15 27.02
N LYS A 23 -35.76 8.81 28.30
CA LYS A 23 -36.27 7.47 28.71
C LYS A 23 -37.81 7.45 28.79
N GLU A 24 -38.44 8.57 28.48
CA GLU A 24 -39.89 8.75 28.49
C GLU A 24 -40.46 8.34 27.12
N THR A 25 -41.71 7.87 27.09
CA THR A 25 -42.45 7.50 25.89
C THR A 25 -43.40 8.64 25.51
N PRO A 26 -43.44 9.12 24.24
CA PRO A 26 -42.66 8.68 23.08
C PRO A 26 -41.16 9.01 23.20
N GLU A 27 -40.32 8.15 22.63
CA GLU A 27 -38.87 8.34 22.65
C GLU A 27 -38.50 9.53 21.76
N MET A 28 -38.23 10.68 22.39
CA MET A 28 -37.79 11.89 21.71
C MET A 28 -36.29 12.12 21.93
N SER A 29 -35.59 12.61 20.91
CA SER A 29 -34.21 13.04 21.07
C SER A 29 -34.15 14.41 21.76
N ILE A 30 -32.98 14.71 22.36
CA ILE A 30 -32.70 16.06 22.89
C ILE A 30 -32.74 17.13 21.77
N PHE A 31 -32.48 16.76 20.52
CA PHE A 31 -32.51 17.71 19.39
C PHE A 31 -33.93 17.97 18.92
N ASP A 32 -34.76 16.92 18.79
CA ASP A 32 -36.18 17.07 18.46
C ASP A 32 -36.90 17.92 19.52
N THR A 33 -36.55 17.71 20.79
CA THR A 33 -37.10 18.51 21.90
C THR A 33 -36.63 19.97 21.84
N PHE A 34 -35.37 20.21 21.46
CA PHE A 34 -34.85 21.56 21.24
C PHE A 34 -35.53 22.25 20.04
N ASP A 35 -35.73 21.53 18.94
CA ASP A 35 -36.41 22.04 17.75
C ASP A 35 -37.87 22.37 18.06
N GLN A 36 -38.56 21.54 18.84
CA GLN A 36 -39.93 21.82 19.28
C GLN A 36 -40.01 23.05 20.20
N ILE A 37 -39.06 23.24 21.12
CA ILE A 37 -38.98 24.47 21.93
C ILE A 37 -38.74 25.69 21.03
N THR A 38 -37.88 25.56 20.04
CA THR A 38 -37.60 26.64 19.07
C THR A 38 -38.83 26.94 18.20
N ALA A 39 -39.64 25.93 17.90
CA ALA A 39 -40.91 26.04 17.17
C ALA A 39 -42.09 26.53 18.04
N GLY A 40 -41.88 26.85 19.32
CA GLY A 40 -42.89 27.44 20.19
C GLY A 40 -43.58 26.50 21.18
N MET A 41 -43.06 25.28 21.38
CA MET A 41 -43.51 24.39 22.46
C MET A 41 -43.40 25.10 23.82
N GLN A 42 -44.44 24.98 24.64
CA GLN A 42 -44.44 25.64 25.94
C GLN A 42 -43.57 24.87 26.93
N LYS A 43 -42.65 25.58 27.61
CA LYS A 43 -41.64 24.97 28.52
C LYS A 43 -42.22 24.06 29.62
N ARG A 44 -43.51 24.22 29.96
CA ARG A 44 -44.22 23.35 30.91
C ARG A 44 -44.44 21.92 30.40
N GLU A 45 -44.24 21.68 29.11
CA GLU A 45 -44.37 20.37 28.46
C GLU A 45 -43.10 19.52 28.59
N VAL A 46 -41.97 20.12 28.98
CA VAL A 46 -40.75 19.40 29.33
C VAL A 46 -40.71 19.19 30.85
N PRO A 47 -40.58 17.94 31.34
CA PRO A 47 -40.60 17.67 32.78
C PRO A 47 -39.55 18.47 33.55
N MET A 48 -39.90 18.90 34.76
CA MET A 48 -39.04 19.78 35.57
C MET A 48 -37.71 19.12 35.89
N MET A 49 -36.62 19.87 35.71
CA MET A 49 -35.26 19.40 36.00
C MET A 49 -34.99 19.47 37.50
N ARG A 50 -34.37 18.41 38.04
CA ARG A 50 -33.93 18.34 39.43
C ARG A 50 -32.47 18.80 39.55
N VAL A 51 -32.19 19.65 40.53
CA VAL A 51 -30.85 20.20 40.81
C VAL A 51 -30.48 20.02 42.28
N VAL A 52 -29.18 20.03 42.56
CA VAL A 52 -28.60 19.87 43.89
C VAL A 52 -27.50 20.91 44.09
N HIS A 53 -27.48 21.56 45.26
CA HIS A 53 -26.36 22.42 45.67
C HIS A 53 -25.21 21.57 46.19
N ARG A 54 -24.01 21.75 45.62
CA ARG A 54 -22.78 21.06 46.01
C ARG A 54 -21.66 22.09 46.15
N GLY A 55 -21.41 22.54 47.38
CA GLY A 55 -20.57 23.71 47.62
C GLY A 55 -21.16 24.94 46.92
N ASP A 56 -20.31 25.69 46.21
CA ASP A 56 -20.73 26.89 45.46
C ASP A 56 -21.39 26.58 44.11
N ASN A 57 -21.48 25.30 43.72
CA ASN A 57 -22.00 24.89 42.42
C ASN A 57 -23.41 24.31 42.50
N ILE A 58 -24.22 24.59 41.48
CA ILE A 58 -25.52 23.95 41.26
C ILE A 58 -25.34 22.88 40.19
N VAL A 59 -25.68 21.64 40.50
CA VAL A 59 -25.46 20.47 39.63
C VAL A 59 -26.79 19.82 39.29
N THR A 60 -27.01 19.43 38.03
CA THR A 60 -28.25 18.76 37.60
C THR A 60 -28.23 17.24 37.87
N LEU A 61 -29.39 16.66 38.17
CA LEU A 61 -29.60 15.21 38.13
C LEU A 61 -30.09 14.73 36.76
N ASP A 62 -30.53 15.66 35.90
CA ASP A 62 -31.21 15.38 34.63
C ASP A 62 -30.44 16.01 33.46
N ASN A 63 -29.21 15.51 33.22
CA ASN A 63 -28.27 16.05 32.23
C ASN A 63 -28.83 16.22 30.80
N ARG A 64 -29.72 15.33 30.35
CA ARG A 64 -30.39 15.45 29.04
C ARG A 64 -31.26 16.71 28.96
N ARG A 65 -32.01 17.02 30.02
CA ARG A 65 -32.85 18.22 30.09
C ARG A 65 -32.00 19.48 30.16
N LEU A 66 -30.92 19.44 30.93
CA LEU A 66 -29.99 20.57 31.00
C LEU A 66 -29.38 20.89 29.63
N ALA A 67 -29.02 19.87 28.84
CA ALA A 67 -28.48 20.06 27.49
C ALA A 67 -29.46 20.82 26.60
N VAL A 68 -30.73 20.39 26.57
CA VAL A 68 -31.81 21.08 25.83
C VAL A 68 -31.95 22.53 26.27
N TYR A 69 -32.03 22.78 27.58
CA TYR A 69 -32.23 24.14 28.10
C TYR A 69 -31.03 25.05 27.88
N LYS A 70 -29.79 24.54 27.91
CA LYS A 70 -28.60 25.32 27.56
C LYS A 70 -28.60 25.69 26.06
N MET A 71 -28.93 24.77 25.17
CA MET A 71 -29.09 25.05 23.73
C MET A 71 -30.18 26.11 23.49
N ALA A 72 -31.35 25.93 24.10
CA ALA A 72 -32.48 26.87 24.00
C ALA A 72 -32.14 28.26 24.59
N ARG A 73 -31.37 28.30 25.69
CA ARG A 73 -30.90 29.54 26.32
C ARG A 73 -29.94 30.30 25.41
N ARG A 74 -29.02 29.59 24.74
CA ARG A 74 -28.09 30.19 23.76
C ARG A 74 -28.81 30.68 22.50
N ALA A 75 -29.79 29.94 22.00
CA ALA A 75 -30.59 30.33 20.84
C ALA A 75 -31.55 31.52 21.11
N GLY A 76 -31.56 32.06 22.34
CA GLY A 76 -32.39 33.21 22.70
C GLY A 76 -33.87 32.87 22.93
N VAL A 77 -34.27 31.60 22.78
CA VAL A 77 -35.66 31.13 22.93
C VAL A 77 -35.98 30.69 24.38
N CYS A 78 -34.97 30.66 25.26
CA CYS A 78 -35.14 30.36 26.68
C CYS A 78 -34.48 31.40 27.61
N GLY A 79 -35.08 31.60 28.78
CA GLY A 79 -34.57 32.46 29.86
C GLY A 79 -34.28 31.62 31.09
N LYS A 80 -34.71 32.06 32.29
CA LYS A 80 -34.68 31.21 33.48
C LYS A 80 -35.67 30.04 33.35
N VAL A 81 -35.30 28.89 33.89
CA VAL A 81 -36.11 27.67 33.89
C VAL A 81 -36.48 27.28 35.31
N LYS A 82 -37.70 26.78 35.47
CA LYS A 82 -38.18 26.27 36.76
C LYS A 82 -37.46 24.94 37.05
N VAL A 83 -36.86 24.83 38.23
CA VAL A 83 -36.13 23.63 38.69
C VAL A 83 -36.64 23.16 40.04
N THR A 84 -36.51 21.86 40.30
CA THR A 84 -36.76 21.27 41.61
C THR A 84 -35.44 21.12 42.36
N VAL A 85 -35.28 21.83 43.47
CA VAL A 85 -34.11 21.74 44.34
C VAL A 85 -34.26 20.54 45.28
N VAL A 86 -33.38 19.56 45.11
CA VAL A 86 -33.34 18.33 45.89
C VAL A 86 -32.25 18.47 46.97
N PRO A 87 -32.58 18.25 48.26
CA PRO A 87 -31.57 18.26 49.33
C PRO A 87 -30.44 17.27 49.06
N LEU A 88 -29.19 17.69 49.31
CA LEU A 88 -27.99 16.90 49.00
C LEU A 88 -28.08 15.49 49.62
N GLU A 89 -28.51 15.38 50.87
CA GLU A 89 -28.70 14.11 51.60
C GLU A 89 -29.57 13.10 50.84
N ARG A 90 -30.61 13.56 50.15
CA ARG A 90 -31.53 12.70 49.38
C ARG A 90 -30.98 12.32 48.01
N ALA A 91 -30.05 13.11 47.48
CA ALA A 91 -29.46 12.91 46.16
C ALA A 91 -28.07 12.25 46.21
N GLN A 92 -27.45 12.06 47.38
CA GLN A 92 -26.09 11.55 47.54
C GLN A 92 -25.83 10.25 46.77
N LYS A 93 -26.72 9.26 46.83
CA LYS A 93 -26.56 7.97 46.12
C LYS A 93 -26.72 8.11 44.60
N GLU A 94 -27.67 8.93 44.15
CA GLU A 94 -27.87 9.22 42.73
C GLU A 94 -26.69 10.03 42.16
N LEU A 95 -26.17 10.99 42.93
CA LEU A 95 -24.98 11.75 42.56
C LEU A 95 -23.72 10.88 42.59
N ALA A 96 -23.53 9.98 43.55
CA ALA A 96 -22.37 9.09 43.53
C ALA A 96 -22.35 8.16 42.30
N SER A 97 -23.52 7.70 41.86
CA SER A 97 -23.63 6.85 40.66
C SER A 97 -23.58 7.63 39.34
N LYS A 98 -23.98 8.91 39.35
CA LYS A 98 -23.99 9.76 38.15
C LYS A 98 -22.77 10.67 38.04
N SER A 99 -22.16 11.09 39.13
CA SER A 99 -21.08 12.09 39.14
C SER A 99 -19.80 11.46 38.65
N ASP A 100 -19.37 11.88 37.47
CA ASP A 100 -18.03 11.56 37.01
C ASP A 100 -17.05 12.51 37.71
N SER A 101 -16.26 11.99 38.65
CA SER A 101 -15.27 12.76 39.42
C SER A 101 -14.22 13.47 38.55
N LYS A 102 -14.11 13.10 37.27
CA LYS A 102 -13.14 13.66 36.32
C LYS A 102 -13.71 14.76 35.42
N VAL A 103 -14.95 15.20 35.65
CA VAL A 103 -15.65 16.14 34.77
C VAL A 103 -15.99 17.42 35.54
N ASP A 104 -15.49 18.56 35.06
CA ASP A 104 -15.75 19.89 35.66
C ASP A 104 -17.21 20.35 35.54
N GLY A 105 -18.06 19.55 34.88
CA GLY A 105 -19.46 19.83 34.60
C GLY A 105 -19.68 20.92 33.54
N LEU A 106 -18.63 21.27 32.80
CA LEU A 106 -18.61 22.34 31.79
C LEU A 106 -19.06 21.88 30.40
N SER A 107 -19.21 20.58 30.16
CA SER A 107 -19.73 20.04 28.91
C SER A 107 -20.27 18.62 29.10
N VAL A 108 -21.06 18.15 28.13
CA VAL A 108 -21.56 16.78 28.10
C VAL A 108 -21.54 16.21 26.68
N LYS A 109 -21.03 15.00 26.53
CA LYS A 109 -20.99 14.28 25.25
C LYS A 109 -22.24 13.44 25.03
N VAL A 110 -22.88 13.60 23.88
CA VAL A 110 -24.04 12.79 23.46
C VAL A 110 -23.55 11.50 22.81
N ARG A 111 -23.95 10.36 23.39
CA ARG A 111 -23.58 9.03 22.88
C ARG A 111 -24.23 8.78 21.51
N GLY A 112 -23.51 8.10 20.63
CA GLY A 112 -24.02 7.65 19.33
C GLY A 112 -23.82 8.64 18.17
N ILE A 113 -23.71 9.95 18.42
CA ILE A 113 -23.80 10.97 17.37
C ILE A 113 -22.65 11.98 17.32
N HIS A 114 -21.58 11.78 18.10
CA HIS A 114 -20.38 12.65 18.11
C HIS A 114 -20.66 14.14 18.42
N VAL A 115 -21.73 14.45 19.13
CA VAL A 115 -22.08 15.83 19.54
C VAL A 115 -21.65 16.08 20.99
N THR A 116 -21.13 17.28 21.26
CA THR A 116 -20.88 17.78 22.63
C THR A 116 -21.65 19.08 22.85
N VAL A 117 -22.36 19.18 23.97
CA VAL A 117 -23.06 20.39 24.41
C VAL A 117 -22.26 21.02 25.55
N HIS A 118 -21.88 22.28 25.39
CA HIS A 118 -21.05 23.03 26.34
C HIS A 118 -21.89 23.82 27.36
N ALA A 119 -21.25 24.28 28.43
CA ALA A 119 -21.89 25.02 29.51
C ALA A 119 -22.55 26.33 29.04
N ASP A 120 -22.00 26.95 27.99
CA ASP A 120 -22.50 28.16 27.33
C ASP A 120 -23.62 27.87 26.30
N GLY A 121 -24.07 26.61 26.22
CA GLY A 121 -25.09 26.14 25.28
C GLY A 121 -24.61 25.97 23.85
N SER A 122 -23.32 26.19 23.55
CA SER A 122 -22.78 25.90 22.22
C SER A 122 -22.77 24.40 21.98
N VAL A 123 -22.98 24.03 20.72
CA VAL A 123 -22.98 22.65 20.27
C VAL A 123 -21.80 22.47 19.34
N THR A 124 -20.82 21.68 19.75
CA THR A 124 -19.77 21.23 18.84
C THR A 124 -20.16 19.85 18.32
N LYS A 125 -20.49 19.79 17.04
CA LYS A 125 -20.57 18.53 16.31
C LYS A 125 -19.13 18.18 15.94
N LYS A 126 -18.54 17.13 16.54
CA LYS A 126 -17.38 16.52 15.87
C LYS A 126 -17.94 16.06 14.51
N PRO A 127 -17.34 16.47 13.38
CA PRO A 127 -17.84 16.06 12.07
C PRO A 127 -18.07 14.55 12.10
N SER A 128 -19.25 14.13 11.66
CA SER A 128 -19.55 12.72 11.48
C SER A 128 -18.51 12.18 10.51
N LEU A 129 -17.62 11.36 11.04
CA LEU A 129 -16.82 10.38 10.34
C LEU A 129 -17.52 9.83 9.09
N SER A 130 -17.23 10.37 7.91
CA SER A 130 -17.26 9.57 6.69
C SER A 130 -15.90 8.88 6.59
N ASP A 131 -15.66 7.89 7.45
CA ASP A 131 -14.47 7.02 7.50
C ASP A 131 -13.05 7.66 7.57
N GLY A 132 -12.88 8.98 7.40
CA GLY A 132 -11.58 9.64 7.42
C GLY A 132 -10.95 9.87 8.81
N GLN A 133 -11.64 9.60 9.93
CA GLN A 133 -11.12 9.81 11.31
C GLN A 133 -10.67 8.52 12.03
N LEU A 134 -10.58 7.35 11.38
CA LEU A 134 -9.88 6.21 12.02
C LEU A 134 -8.39 6.55 12.30
N GLN A 135 -7.84 7.51 11.54
CA GLN A 135 -6.49 8.04 11.70
C GLN A 135 -6.28 8.98 12.91
N HIS A 136 -7.30 9.70 13.40
CA HIS A 136 -7.22 10.55 14.62
C HIS A 136 -7.10 9.73 15.92
N ARG A 137 -7.24 8.40 15.87
CA ARG A 137 -7.08 7.55 17.07
C ARG A 137 -5.77 6.77 17.06
N ALA A 138 -4.93 7.04 16.07
CA ALA A 138 -3.56 6.58 15.99
C ALA A 138 -2.54 7.54 16.63
N ASP A 139 -3.00 8.62 17.27
CA ASP A 139 -2.25 9.72 17.90
C ASP A 139 -1.41 9.28 19.14
N MET A 140 -0.55 8.27 18.99
CA MET A 140 0.46 7.87 19.96
C MET A 140 1.72 7.41 19.20
N GLY A 141 2.36 8.34 18.49
CA GLY A 141 3.68 8.19 17.88
C GLY A 141 4.33 9.57 17.94
N GLY A 142 5.20 9.77 18.94
CA GLY A 142 5.62 11.10 19.36
C GLY A 142 6.55 11.75 18.34
N HIS A 143 6.15 12.91 17.81
CA HIS A 143 7.00 13.98 17.26
C HIS A 143 6.22 15.29 17.05
N TRP A 144 4.87 15.27 17.06
CA TRP A 144 4.02 16.45 16.85
C TRP A 144 3.22 16.82 18.10
N THR A 145 3.01 18.12 18.34
CA THR A 145 2.21 18.63 19.46
C THR A 145 0.71 18.53 19.17
N ALA A 146 -0.13 18.51 20.20
CA ALA A 146 -1.60 18.49 20.05
C ALA A 146 -2.12 19.64 19.17
N GLU A 147 -1.45 20.79 19.20
CA GLU A 147 -1.75 21.94 18.36
C GLU A 147 -1.45 21.67 16.87
N GLN A 148 -0.29 21.08 16.57
CA GLN A 148 0.08 20.68 15.20
C GLN A 148 -0.89 19.63 14.64
N HIS A 149 -1.34 18.69 15.47
CA HIS A 149 -2.37 17.71 15.08
C HIS A 149 -3.70 18.36 14.69
N ASP A 150 -4.13 19.35 15.46
CA ASP A 150 -5.36 20.11 15.18
C ASP A 150 -5.25 20.91 13.89
N ILE A 151 -4.08 21.49 13.61
CA ILE A 151 -3.78 22.25 12.38
C ILE A 151 -3.83 21.34 11.15
N ILE A 152 -3.14 20.20 11.21
CA ILE A 152 -3.13 19.21 10.12
C ILE A 152 -4.55 18.68 9.86
N SER A 153 -5.31 18.38 10.92
CA SER A 153 -6.68 17.86 10.79
C SER A 153 -7.64 18.85 10.12
N ARG A 154 -7.53 20.14 10.44
CA ARG A 154 -8.28 21.20 9.76
C ARG A 154 -7.85 21.32 8.29
N GLY A 155 -6.55 21.35 8.04
CA GLY A 155 -5.99 21.37 6.68
C GLY A 155 -6.53 20.26 5.79
N ILE A 156 -6.52 19.01 6.28
CA ILE A 156 -7.06 17.86 5.55
C ILE A 156 -8.55 18.04 5.23
N THR A 157 -9.34 18.53 6.17
CA THR A 157 -10.79 18.72 5.99
C THR A 157 -11.07 19.75 4.89
N ASP A 158 -10.34 20.87 4.90
CA ASP A 158 -10.52 21.94 3.91
C ASP A 158 -10.07 21.50 2.52
N ILE A 159 -8.94 20.79 2.44
CA ILE A 159 -8.42 20.23 1.19
C ILE A 159 -9.38 19.16 0.64
N GLU A 160 -9.95 18.30 1.48
CA GLU A 160 -10.95 17.31 1.06
C GLU A 160 -12.18 17.99 0.47
N ALA A 161 -12.64 19.11 1.04
CA ALA A 161 -13.73 19.88 0.48
C ALA A 161 -13.41 20.44 -0.92
N VAL A 162 -12.19 20.96 -1.12
CA VAL A 162 -11.71 21.38 -2.45
C VAL A 162 -11.74 20.23 -3.44
N VAL A 163 -11.20 19.07 -3.05
CA VAL A 163 -11.17 17.87 -3.91
C VAL A 163 -12.59 17.40 -4.25
N LYS A 164 -13.50 17.36 -3.28
CA LYS A 164 -14.92 17.00 -3.49
C LYS A 164 -15.65 17.97 -4.42
N ASN A 165 -15.33 19.26 -4.35
CA ASN A 165 -15.92 20.26 -5.25
C ASN A 165 -15.51 20.05 -6.71
N VAL A 166 -14.30 19.53 -6.95
CA VAL A 166 -13.78 19.33 -8.31
C VAL A 166 -14.07 17.93 -8.86
N LEU A 167 -13.94 16.90 -8.02
CA LEU A 167 -14.03 15.50 -8.43
C LEU A 167 -15.38 14.85 -8.08
N GLY A 168 -16.24 15.55 -7.33
CA GLY A 168 -17.55 15.09 -6.89
C GLY A 168 -17.56 14.59 -5.45
N GLY A 169 -18.75 14.51 -4.85
CA GLY A 169 -18.94 14.17 -3.44
C GLY A 169 -18.50 12.77 -3.02
N SER A 170 -18.16 11.90 -3.99
CA SER A 170 -17.58 10.58 -3.74
C SER A 170 -16.06 10.60 -3.54
N ALA A 171 -15.38 11.72 -3.79
CA ALA A 171 -13.96 11.85 -3.50
C ALA A 171 -13.70 11.88 -1.99
N LYS A 172 -12.61 11.25 -1.54
CA LYS A 172 -12.17 11.20 -0.14
C LYS A 172 -10.64 11.35 -0.07
N LEU A 173 -10.14 11.93 1.02
CA LEU A 173 -8.72 11.88 1.39
C LEU A 173 -8.52 10.81 2.47
N MET A 174 -7.48 9.97 2.35
CA MET A 174 -7.15 8.91 3.30
C MET A 174 -5.65 8.86 3.55
N LYS A 175 -5.20 8.49 4.75
CA LYS A 175 -3.75 8.41 5.01
C LYS A 175 -3.11 7.20 4.31
N ALA A 176 -2.10 7.45 3.51
CA ALA A 176 -1.41 6.51 2.64
C ALA A 176 -0.47 5.61 3.43
N GLY A 177 -0.98 4.46 3.87
CA GLY A 177 -0.15 3.35 4.34
C GLY A 177 -0.85 2.00 4.24
N SER A 178 -2.05 1.99 3.67
CA SER A 178 -3.17 1.16 4.11
C SER A 178 -3.85 0.47 2.92
N PHE A 179 -4.12 1.23 1.85
CA PHE A 179 -4.82 0.71 0.67
C PHE A 179 -3.99 -0.26 -0.18
N MET A 180 -2.69 -0.01 -0.36
CA MET A 180 -1.77 -0.95 -1.03
C MET A 180 -1.51 -2.24 -0.23
N LYS A 181 -1.93 -2.29 1.04
CA LYS A 181 -1.51 -3.29 2.03
C LYS A 181 -2.67 -4.01 2.76
N GLY A 182 -3.92 -3.60 2.54
CA GLY A 182 -5.10 -4.31 3.03
C GLY A 182 -5.46 -4.09 4.50
N THR A 183 -4.98 -3.03 5.14
CA THR A 183 -5.35 -2.64 6.52
C THR A 183 -5.26 -1.12 6.71
N ASP A 184 -5.55 -0.58 7.90
CA ASP A 184 -5.69 0.87 8.19
C ASP A 184 -4.79 1.29 9.37
N ILE A 185 -3.48 1.08 9.20
CA ILE A 185 -2.44 1.48 10.17
C ILE A 185 -1.26 2.11 9.42
N ALA A 186 -1.33 3.42 9.19
CA ALA A 186 -0.33 4.18 8.43
C ALA A 186 0.90 4.61 9.26
N GLY A 187 2.03 4.79 8.56
CA GLY A 187 3.20 5.56 9.00
C GLY A 187 3.02 7.07 8.78
N GLU A 188 4.10 7.85 8.88
CA GLU A 188 4.08 9.32 8.98
C GLU A 188 3.73 10.04 7.64
N SER A 189 3.02 11.17 7.75
CA SER A 189 2.67 12.23 6.78
C SER A 189 1.94 11.99 5.43
N ASP A 190 1.96 10.83 4.77
CA ASP A 190 1.44 10.75 3.38
C ASP A 190 -0.09 10.51 3.32
N ILE A 191 -0.81 11.18 2.41
CA ILE A 191 -2.27 11.09 2.24
C ILE A 191 -2.63 10.80 0.78
N ASP A 192 -3.32 9.69 0.53
CA ASP A 192 -3.88 9.31 -0.76
C ASP A 192 -5.27 9.95 -0.99
N VAL A 193 -5.53 10.39 -2.22
CA VAL A 193 -6.85 10.78 -2.72
C VAL A 193 -7.51 9.57 -3.34
N MET A 194 -8.69 9.23 -2.86
CA MET A 194 -9.53 8.17 -3.42
C MET A 194 -10.76 8.79 -4.06
N VAL A 195 -11.08 8.39 -5.29
CA VAL A 195 -12.31 8.82 -5.98
C VAL A 195 -13.05 7.62 -6.52
N PHE A 196 -14.30 7.45 -6.10
CA PHE A 196 -15.14 6.34 -6.56
C PHE A 196 -15.85 6.68 -7.87
N GLY A 197 -15.74 5.79 -8.86
CA GLY A 197 -16.54 5.82 -10.08
C GLY A 197 -16.13 6.87 -11.11
N SER A 198 -15.12 7.70 -10.84
CA SER A 198 -14.56 8.65 -11.81
C SER A 198 -13.40 8.00 -12.57
N GLY A 199 -13.23 8.34 -13.86
CA GLY A 199 -12.02 8.01 -14.62
C GLY A 199 -10.76 8.74 -14.12
N PRO A 200 -9.63 8.65 -14.83
CA PRO A 200 -8.42 9.43 -14.55
C PRO A 200 -8.73 10.92 -14.39
N ILE A 201 -8.04 11.60 -13.46
CA ILE A 201 -8.17 13.05 -13.27
C ILE A 201 -7.62 13.73 -14.53
N SER A 202 -8.43 14.59 -15.14
CA SER A 202 -8.00 15.41 -16.27
C SER A 202 -7.15 16.61 -15.83
N ASP A 203 -6.31 17.14 -16.71
CA ASP A 203 -5.49 18.33 -16.44
C ASP A 203 -6.32 19.51 -15.93
N ARG A 204 -7.53 19.70 -16.47
CA ARG A 204 -8.47 20.74 -16.03
C ARG A 204 -8.94 20.55 -14.59
N GLN A 205 -9.18 19.30 -14.19
CA GLN A 205 -9.55 18.99 -12.80
C GLN A 205 -8.35 19.14 -11.88
N TRP A 206 -7.15 18.76 -12.34
CA TRP A 206 -5.90 18.96 -11.60
C TRP A 206 -5.67 20.44 -11.29
N ASP A 207 -5.75 21.30 -12.31
CA ASP A 207 -5.58 22.75 -12.17
C ASP A 207 -6.63 23.36 -11.24
N ALA A 208 -7.88 22.90 -11.30
CA ALA A 208 -8.94 23.36 -10.42
C ALA A 208 -8.71 22.99 -8.96
N ILE A 209 -8.15 21.80 -8.68
CA ILE A 209 -7.78 21.38 -7.32
C ILE A 209 -6.63 22.25 -6.79
N VAL A 210 -5.57 22.42 -7.59
CA VAL A 210 -4.41 23.28 -7.24
C VAL A 210 -4.87 24.71 -6.96
N ALA A 211 -5.75 25.26 -7.80
CA ALA A 211 -6.31 26.60 -7.62
C ALA A 211 -7.18 26.69 -6.35
N GLY A 212 -8.02 25.69 -6.09
CA GLY A 212 -8.87 25.64 -4.90
C GLY A 212 -8.08 25.57 -3.59
N ILE A 213 -6.98 24.79 -3.56
CA ILE A 213 -6.08 24.71 -2.40
C ILE A 213 -5.45 26.08 -2.12
N LYS A 214 -4.95 26.77 -3.16
CA LYS A 214 -4.39 28.12 -3.01
C LYS A 214 -5.44 29.13 -2.53
N GLN A 215 -6.67 29.07 -3.04
CA GLN A 215 -7.79 29.92 -2.60
C GLN A 215 -8.19 29.67 -1.15
N GLY A 216 -8.00 28.43 -0.65
CA GLY A 216 -8.19 28.06 0.75
C GLY A 216 -7.14 28.64 1.71
N GLY A 217 -6.16 29.40 1.22
CA GLY A 217 -5.11 30.01 2.05
C GLY A 217 -3.93 29.09 2.35
N TYR A 218 -3.79 27.97 1.62
CA TYR A 218 -2.69 27.02 1.78
C TYR A 218 -1.57 27.29 0.78
N THR A 219 -0.32 27.08 1.22
CA THR A 219 0.84 27.22 0.34
C THR A 219 1.13 25.87 -0.31
N ILE A 220 1.34 25.86 -1.63
CA ILE A 220 1.77 24.65 -2.35
C ILE A 220 3.28 24.69 -2.49
N ASP A 221 3.95 23.68 -1.94
CA ASP A 221 5.41 23.57 -1.93
C ASP A 221 5.93 22.99 -3.27
N SER A 222 5.26 21.95 -3.78
CA SER A 222 5.51 21.40 -5.10
C SER A 222 4.31 20.63 -5.64
N VAL A 223 4.26 20.46 -6.96
CA VAL A 223 3.22 19.70 -7.68
C VAL A 223 3.89 18.82 -8.72
N ASN A 224 3.48 17.56 -8.81
CA ASN A 224 3.81 16.67 -9.92
C ASN A 224 2.54 15.93 -10.38
N PRO A 225 2.55 15.20 -11.51
CA PRO A 225 1.34 14.53 -12.03
C PRO A 225 0.70 13.46 -11.13
N ARG A 226 1.33 13.13 -9.99
CA ARG A 226 0.87 12.12 -9.03
C ARG A 226 0.70 12.65 -7.61
N CYS A 227 1.22 13.81 -7.26
CA CYS A 227 1.06 14.37 -5.92
C CYS A 227 1.11 15.91 -5.87
N ILE A 228 0.54 16.45 -4.80
CA ILE A 228 0.57 17.86 -4.42
C ILE A 228 1.12 17.94 -3.00
N HIS A 229 2.22 18.66 -2.82
CA HIS A 229 2.77 18.96 -1.49
C HIS A 229 2.20 20.28 -0.99
N VAL A 230 1.44 20.23 0.11
CA VAL A 230 0.74 21.37 0.70
C VAL A 230 1.32 21.69 2.06
N LYS A 231 1.73 22.94 2.26
CA LYS A 231 2.09 23.49 3.57
C LYS A 231 0.84 23.99 4.28
N VAL A 232 0.59 23.43 5.45
CA VAL A 232 -0.50 23.78 6.35
C VAL A 232 0.07 24.65 7.47
N HIS A 233 -0.48 25.85 7.64
CA HIS A 233 0.05 26.87 8.55
C HIS A 233 -0.69 26.88 9.90
N GLY A 234 0.05 27.09 10.99
CA GLY A 234 -0.49 27.28 12.34
C GLY A 234 0.59 27.40 13.41
N GLY A 235 1.55 28.31 13.22
CA GLY A 235 2.68 28.48 14.15
C GLY A 235 3.88 27.56 13.87
N VAL A 236 3.68 26.42 13.19
CA VAL A 236 4.74 25.60 12.59
C VAL A 236 4.29 25.19 11.19
N ASP A 237 5.19 25.27 10.20
CA ASP A 237 4.92 24.80 8.84
C ASP A 237 4.91 23.27 8.81
N CYS A 238 3.73 22.70 8.59
CA CYS A 238 3.55 21.25 8.45
C CYS A 238 3.39 20.92 6.96
N LEU A 239 4.18 19.96 6.46
CA LEU A 239 4.05 19.49 5.08
C LEU A 239 3.07 18.31 5.03
N VAL A 240 2.03 18.45 4.22
CA VAL A 240 1.07 17.40 3.88
C VAL A 240 1.27 17.01 2.43
N THR A 241 1.59 15.76 2.17
CA THR A 241 1.68 15.23 0.80
C THR A 241 0.35 14.60 0.42
N ILE A 242 -0.27 15.12 -0.64
CA ILE A 242 -1.50 14.59 -1.22
C ILE A 242 -1.12 13.80 -2.47
N GLU A 243 -1.20 12.48 -2.44
CA GLU A 243 -0.99 11.61 -3.60
C GLU A 243 -2.32 11.33 -4.30
N PHE A 244 -2.36 11.36 -5.63
CA PHE A 244 -3.54 11.14 -6.45
C PHE A 244 -3.51 9.75 -7.07
N ASP A 245 -3.88 8.76 -6.27
CA ASP A 245 -3.98 7.37 -6.67
C ASP A 245 -5.43 7.10 -7.16
N VAL A 246 -5.70 7.44 -8.42
CA VAL A 246 -7.06 7.27 -8.99
C VAL A 246 -7.40 5.77 -9.07
N VAL A 247 -8.29 5.30 -8.18
CA VAL A 247 -8.90 3.96 -8.28
C VAL A 247 -10.00 3.96 -9.34
N ALA A 248 -9.63 4.29 -10.57
CA ALA A 248 -10.46 4.04 -11.75
C ALA A 248 -10.07 2.69 -12.33
N ARG A 249 -10.81 1.65 -11.92
CA ARG A 249 -10.77 0.23 -12.36
C ARG A 249 -9.88 -0.68 -11.50
N GLN A 250 -10.57 -1.46 -10.67
CA GLN A 250 -10.25 -2.87 -10.37
C GLN A 250 -8.78 -3.16 -10.02
N ARG A 251 -8.34 -2.81 -8.81
CA ARG A 251 -7.33 -3.63 -8.12
C ARG A 251 -8.04 -4.87 -7.56
N GLN A 252 -7.56 -6.07 -7.92
CA GLN A 252 -8.18 -7.36 -7.64
C GLN A 252 -8.23 -7.63 -6.13
N GLY A 253 -9.40 -8.01 -5.59
CA GLY A 253 -9.61 -8.33 -4.17
C GLY A 253 -10.63 -7.46 -3.43
N TYR A 254 -11.00 -6.32 -4.02
CA TYR A 254 -12.01 -5.40 -3.45
C TYR A 254 -13.15 -5.17 -4.45
N ALA A 255 -14.38 -5.18 -3.94
CA ALA A 255 -15.54 -4.86 -4.76
C ALA A 255 -15.42 -3.41 -5.27
N PRO A 256 -15.74 -3.14 -6.55
CA PRO A 256 -15.76 -1.77 -7.07
C PRO A 256 -16.66 -0.91 -6.17
N ASN A 257 -16.16 0.27 -5.77
CA ASN A 257 -16.85 1.21 -4.89
C ASN A 257 -17.11 0.73 -3.45
N LYS A 258 -16.38 -0.30 -2.96
CA LYS A 258 -16.43 -0.70 -1.55
C LYS A 258 -15.14 -0.30 -0.83
N GLU A 259 -15.30 0.36 0.31
CA GLU A 259 -14.20 0.69 1.20
C GLU A 259 -13.58 -0.58 1.83
N PRO A 260 -12.24 -0.68 1.96
CA PRO A 260 -11.60 -1.79 2.69
C PRO A 260 -12.05 -1.82 4.15
N GLU A 261 -12.35 -3.01 4.68
CA GLU A 261 -12.62 -3.15 6.11
C GLU A 261 -11.31 -3.19 6.89
N ASN A 262 -11.12 -2.26 7.84
CA ASN A 262 -9.99 -2.29 8.77
C ASN A 262 -10.11 -3.54 9.68
N PRO A 263 -9.24 -4.56 9.54
CA PRO A 263 -9.33 -5.77 10.35
C PRO A 263 -9.01 -5.54 11.83
N PHE A 264 -8.44 -4.38 12.16
CA PHE A 264 -8.12 -3.96 13.52
C PHE A 264 -9.11 -2.94 14.10
N ARG A 265 -10.21 -2.62 13.41
CA ARG A 265 -11.21 -1.62 13.84
C ARG A 265 -11.65 -1.82 15.30
N ASN A 266 -11.81 -3.08 15.70
CA ASN A 266 -12.22 -3.48 17.05
C ASN A 266 -11.08 -4.16 17.85
N ASN A 267 -9.83 -4.09 17.37
CA ASN A 267 -8.69 -4.85 17.90
C ASN A 267 -7.47 -3.93 18.09
N ARG A 268 -7.56 -3.06 19.10
CA ARG A 268 -6.53 -2.06 19.40
C ARG A 268 -5.16 -2.66 19.72
N MET A 269 -5.14 -3.83 20.36
CA MET A 269 -3.90 -4.49 20.74
C MET A 269 -3.11 -4.95 19.51
N ALA A 270 -3.78 -5.59 18.55
CA ALA A 270 -3.15 -5.95 17.29
C ALA A 270 -2.74 -4.72 16.48
N ALA A 271 -3.55 -3.66 16.50
CA ALA A 271 -3.17 -2.42 15.85
C ALA A 271 -1.88 -1.81 16.43
N GLN A 272 -1.76 -1.84 17.77
CA GLN A 272 -0.56 -1.36 18.44
C GLN A 272 0.66 -2.26 18.15
N ALA A 273 0.48 -3.58 18.10
CA ALA A 273 1.57 -4.51 17.77
C ALA A 273 2.14 -4.25 16.38
N VAL A 274 1.28 -4.05 15.36
CA VAL A 274 1.71 -3.69 14.00
C VAL A 274 2.55 -2.42 13.98
N ARG A 275 2.15 -1.38 14.74
CA ARG A 275 2.90 -0.11 14.81
C ARG A 275 4.28 -0.30 15.41
N ASN A 276 4.36 -0.97 16.57
CA ASN A 276 5.62 -1.18 17.25
C ASN A 276 6.60 -1.95 16.36
N ILE A 277 6.13 -3.00 15.68
CA ILE A 277 6.97 -3.76 14.74
C ILE A 277 7.46 -2.87 13.59
N LYS A 278 6.61 -1.99 13.03
CA LYS A 278 7.01 -1.05 11.97
C LYS A 278 8.09 -0.08 12.45
N MET A 279 7.94 0.49 13.64
CA MET A 279 8.94 1.39 14.24
C MET A 279 10.27 0.68 14.49
N ASP A 280 10.22 -0.51 15.08
CA ASP A 280 11.42 -1.29 15.37
C ASP A 280 12.24 -1.57 14.09
N PHE A 281 11.57 -1.85 12.97
CA PHE A 281 12.23 -2.04 11.67
C PHE A 281 12.74 -0.75 11.01
N GLN A 282 12.18 0.41 11.35
CA GLN A 282 12.69 1.71 10.87
C GLN A 282 13.93 2.15 11.66
N GLU A 283 13.96 1.84 12.96
CA GLU A 283 15.08 2.16 13.85
C GLU A 283 16.26 1.18 13.70
N SER A 284 15.97 -0.09 13.40
CA SER A 284 16.98 -1.05 12.99
C SER A 284 17.38 -0.77 11.54
N GLU A 285 18.66 -0.64 11.20
CA GLU A 285 19.14 -0.55 9.80
C GLU A 285 18.85 -1.83 8.96
N GLU A 286 17.98 -2.73 9.44
CA GLU A 286 17.55 -3.93 8.75
C GLU A 286 16.56 -3.60 7.63
N LYS A 287 16.59 -4.40 6.55
CA LYS A 287 15.63 -4.30 5.44
C LYS A 287 14.24 -4.71 5.96
N GLY A 288 13.38 -3.72 6.23
CA GLY A 288 12.06 -3.92 6.81
C GLY A 288 11.09 -4.76 5.95
N PHE A 289 10.11 -5.38 6.61
CA PHE A 289 9.02 -6.09 5.95
C PHE A 289 7.93 -5.12 5.45
N SER A 290 7.17 -5.54 4.44
CA SER A 290 6.01 -4.76 4.01
C SER A 290 4.97 -4.68 5.13
N GLY A 291 4.23 -3.57 5.22
CA GLY A 291 3.18 -3.41 6.23
C GLY A 291 2.12 -4.52 6.18
N ASN A 292 1.70 -4.94 4.99
CA ASN A 292 0.77 -6.08 4.83
C ASN A 292 1.36 -7.37 5.43
N THR A 293 2.64 -7.65 5.18
CA THR A 293 3.30 -8.84 5.72
C THR A 293 3.30 -8.81 7.26
N ILE A 294 3.59 -7.65 7.86
CA ILE A 294 3.54 -7.45 9.32
C ILE A 294 2.12 -7.67 9.84
N GLU A 295 1.11 -7.14 9.15
CA GLU A 295 -0.29 -7.22 9.55
C GLU A 295 -0.84 -8.64 9.49
N GLN A 296 -0.55 -9.38 8.41
CA GLN A 296 -0.91 -10.80 8.29
C GLN A 296 -0.18 -11.64 9.33
N ALA A 297 1.07 -11.32 9.64
CA ALA A 297 1.80 -12.00 10.72
C ALA A 297 1.10 -11.77 12.06
N VAL A 298 0.76 -10.52 12.41
CA VAL A 298 0.04 -10.19 13.65
C VAL A 298 -1.33 -10.88 13.71
N LEU A 299 -2.14 -10.79 12.65
CA LEU A 299 -3.46 -11.44 12.59
C LEU A 299 -3.36 -12.97 12.66
N GLY A 300 -2.34 -13.56 12.05
CA GLY A 300 -2.14 -15.01 12.01
C GLY A 300 -1.65 -15.61 13.33
N VAL A 301 -0.84 -14.87 14.09
CA VAL A 301 -0.31 -15.33 15.38
C VAL A 301 -1.22 -14.97 16.56
N GLN A 302 -2.02 -13.90 16.46
CA GLN A 302 -2.85 -13.43 17.58
C GLN A 302 -3.78 -14.49 18.17
N PRO A 303 -4.49 -15.33 17.40
CA PRO A 303 -5.35 -16.39 17.96
C PRO A 303 -4.57 -17.49 18.70
N LYS A 304 -3.25 -17.60 18.45
CA LYS A 304 -2.37 -18.67 18.94
C LYS A 304 -1.41 -18.18 20.02
N CYS A 305 -1.35 -16.87 20.26
CA CYS A 305 -0.43 -16.23 21.19
C CYS A 305 -1.12 -16.00 22.53
N ALA A 306 -0.34 -16.08 23.62
CA ALA A 306 -0.81 -15.67 24.94
C ALA A 306 -1.24 -14.18 24.94
N PRO A 307 -2.23 -13.79 25.76
CA PRO A 307 -2.69 -12.41 25.84
C PRO A 307 -1.56 -11.47 26.29
N GLY A 308 -1.30 -10.40 25.52
CA GLY A 308 -0.32 -9.38 25.88
C GLY A 308 0.34 -8.75 24.66
N LEU A 309 0.53 -7.43 24.71
CA LEU A 309 1.11 -6.66 23.59
C LEU A 309 2.53 -7.11 23.25
N GLY A 310 3.40 -7.26 24.27
CA GLY A 310 4.79 -7.68 24.06
C GLY A 310 4.89 -9.08 23.45
N MET A 311 4.12 -10.05 23.98
CA MET A 311 4.12 -11.41 23.45
C MET A 311 3.61 -11.47 22.02
N LEU A 312 2.60 -10.66 21.67
CA LEU A 312 2.08 -10.57 20.31
C LEU A 312 3.12 -9.99 19.34
N ILE A 313 3.89 -8.97 19.76
CA ILE A 313 4.98 -8.38 18.98
C ILE A 313 6.07 -9.43 18.72
N ASP A 314 6.53 -10.10 19.78
CA ASP A 314 7.59 -11.10 19.69
C ASP A 314 7.19 -12.28 18.80
N ALA A 315 5.97 -12.80 18.97
CA ALA A 315 5.43 -13.88 18.15
C ALA A 315 5.32 -13.48 16.68
N ALA A 316 4.87 -12.26 16.38
CA ALA A 316 4.77 -11.77 15.01
C ALA A 316 6.16 -11.57 14.37
N LYS A 317 7.13 -11.01 15.09
CA LYS A 317 8.52 -10.89 14.60
C LYS A 317 9.17 -12.26 14.34
N ALA A 318 8.93 -13.23 15.22
CA ALA A 318 9.41 -14.60 15.04
C ALA A 318 8.82 -15.24 13.77
N GLU A 319 7.52 -15.04 13.53
CA GLU A 319 6.83 -15.51 12.33
C GLU A 319 7.37 -14.84 11.05
N LEU A 320 7.59 -13.52 11.07
CA LEU A 320 8.21 -12.80 9.95
C LEU A 320 9.60 -13.33 9.61
N LYS A 321 10.42 -13.58 10.64
CA LYS A 321 11.76 -14.15 10.47
C LYS A 321 11.70 -15.59 9.95
N ARG A 322 10.75 -16.40 10.43
CA ARG A 322 10.50 -17.77 9.93
C ARG A 322 10.10 -17.76 8.46
N GLN A 323 9.14 -16.92 8.07
CA GLN A 323 8.71 -16.75 6.68
C GLN A 323 9.86 -16.30 5.77
N SER A 324 10.69 -15.37 6.22
CA SER A 324 11.91 -14.95 5.50
C SER A 324 12.90 -16.11 5.33
N LEU A 325 13.11 -16.90 6.38
CA LEU A 325 14.00 -18.07 6.35
C LEU A 325 13.46 -19.20 5.46
N GLU A 326 12.13 -19.39 5.43
CA GLU A 326 11.46 -20.36 4.57
C GLU A 326 11.44 -19.93 3.10
N ALA A 327 11.23 -18.64 2.81
CA ALA A 327 11.40 -18.09 1.48
C ALA A 327 12.84 -18.27 0.94
N ARG A 328 13.84 -18.40 1.85
CA ARG A 328 15.23 -18.74 1.54
C ARG A 328 15.47 -20.25 1.40
N LYS A 329 14.65 -21.11 2.05
CA LYS A 329 14.68 -22.58 1.93
C LYS A 329 13.77 -23.04 0.77
N ARG A 330 14.31 -22.94 -0.46
CA ARG A 330 13.65 -23.19 -1.77
C ARG A 330 12.87 -24.51 -1.90
N PRO A 331 11.85 -24.56 -2.79
CA PRO A 331 12.08 -24.58 -4.24
C PRO A 331 11.65 -23.26 -4.92
N ARG A 332 12.59 -22.53 -5.50
CA ARG A 332 12.30 -21.60 -6.60
C ARG A 332 12.63 -22.39 -7.87
N THR A 333 11.69 -22.47 -8.80
CA THR A 333 11.90 -23.07 -10.12
C THR A 333 13.00 -22.29 -10.85
N ALA A 334 13.67 -22.91 -11.84
CA ALA A 334 14.54 -22.17 -12.74
C ALA A 334 13.77 -21.16 -13.61
N ALA A 335 12.44 -21.18 -13.62
CA ALA A 335 11.64 -20.13 -14.26
C ALA A 335 11.55 -18.89 -13.37
N ARG A 336 11.86 -17.72 -13.93
CA ARG A 336 11.48 -16.42 -13.36
C ARG A 336 10.23 -15.94 -14.09
N GLU A 337 9.09 -16.20 -13.47
CA GLU A 337 7.79 -15.92 -14.08
C GLU A 337 7.53 -14.43 -14.25
N ASN A 338 6.87 -14.10 -15.37
CA ASN A 338 6.37 -12.76 -15.67
C ASN A 338 5.05 -12.47 -14.94
N ASP A 339 4.18 -13.48 -14.72
CA ASP A 339 2.90 -13.52 -13.98
C ASP A 339 1.94 -12.30 -14.05
N ALA A 340 2.27 -11.28 -14.82
CA ALA A 340 1.51 -10.07 -15.03
C ALA A 340 0.75 -10.18 -16.35
N SER A 341 -0.44 -9.58 -16.38
CA SER A 341 -1.30 -9.59 -17.55
C SER A 341 -1.35 -8.25 -18.28
N LYS A 342 -0.88 -7.16 -17.65
CA LYS A 342 -0.80 -5.82 -18.26
C LYS A 342 0.32 -4.99 -17.64
N GLY A 343 0.76 -3.99 -18.40
CA GLY A 343 1.75 -2.99 -18.00
C GLY A 343 1.71 -1.80 -18.94
N GLU A 344 2.37 -0.73 -18.51
CA GLU A 344 2.58 0.48 -19.29
C GLU A 344 4.05 0.56 -19.69
N THR A 345 4.27 0.74 -20.99
CA THR A 345 5.61 0.91 -21.56
C THR A 345 5.87 2.40 -21.76
N ASP A 346 7.03 2.87 -21.29
CA ASP A 346 7.54 4.19 -21.63
C ASP A 346 8.30 4.12 -22.95
N TRP A 347 7.61 4.44 -24.03
CA TRP A 347 8.15 4.42 -25.39
C TRP A 347 9.21 5.49 -25.66
N ASN A 348 9.37 6.48 -24.76
CA ASN A 348 10.42 7.48 -24.87
C ASN A 348 11.74 7.02 -24.25
N THR A 349 11.71 5.97 -23.43
CA THR A 349 12.87 5.47 -22.69
C THR A 349 13.32 4.11 -23.25
N CYS A 350 14.02 4.17 -24.39
CA CYS A 350 14.76 3.02 -24.92
C CYS A 350 15.99 2.78 -24.04
N ILE A 351 16.05 1.62 -23.39
CA ILE A 351 17.12 1.25 -22.45
C ILE A 351 18.12 0.26 -23.04
N GLY A 352 17.85 -0.24 -24.24
CA GLY A 352 18.72 -1.17 -24.93
C GLY A 352 18.24 -1.44 -26.34
N GLU A 353 19.18 -1.79 -27.21
CA GLU A 353 18.90 -2.18 -28.58
C GLU A 353 19.81 -3.34 -28.95
N GLY A 354 19.19 -4.45 -29.38
CA GLY A 354 19.90 -5.60 -29.94
C GLY A 354 19.91 -5.55 -31.47
N GLY A 355 20.26 -6.66 -32.12
CA GLY A 355 20.22 -6.77 -33.59
C GLY A 355 18.85 -6.44 -34.18
N PHE A 356 17.77 -7.01 -33.62
CA PHE A 356 16.41 -6.90 -34.15
C PHE A 356 15.39 -6.23 -33.24
N ARG A 357 15.71 -6.08 -31.96
CA ARG A 357 14.73 -5.62 -30.97
C ARG A 357 15.21 -4.36 -30.28
N LYS A 358 14.28 -3.44 -30.07
CA LYS A 358 14.44 -2.33 -29.13
C LYS A 358 13.79 -2.73 -27.82
N VAL A 359 14.42 -2.34 -26.72
CA VAL A 359 13.99 -2.65 -25.36
C VAL A 359 13.58 -1.35 -24.69
N PHE A 360 12.32 -1.28 -24.32
CA PHE A 360 11.74 -0.12 -23.65
C PHE A 360 11.45 -0.47 -22.20
N LYS A 361 11.70 0.48 -21.30
CA LYS A 361 11.36 0.30 -19.89
C LYS A 361 9.85 0.49 -19.71
N GLY A 362 9.28 -0.24 -18.78
CA GLY A 362 7.89 -0.06 -18.38
C GLY A 362 7.65 -0.44 -16.93
N VAL A 363 6.38 -0.44 -16.56
CA VAL A 363 5.91 -0.82 -15.22
C VAL A 363 4.71 -1.75 -15.38
N TYR A 364 4.71 -2.85 -14.64
CA TYR A 364 3.53 -3.72 -14.58
C TYR A 364 2.36 -2.99 -13.94
N THR A 365 1.18 -3.10 -14.51
CA THR A 365 -0.04 -2.47 -13.98
C THR A 365 -1.04 -3.49 -13.45
N VAL A 366 -0.98 -4.75 -13.91
CA VAL A 366 -1.90 -5.82 -13.47
C VAL A 366 -1.16 -7.15 -13.28
N GLY A 367 -1.43 -7.80 -12.14
CA GLY A 367 -0.87 -9.10 -11.75
C GLY A 367 0.05 -9.01 -10.53
N PRO A 368 0.64 -10.13 -10.06
CA PRO A 368 1.46 -10.19 -8.84
C PRO A 368 2.70 -9.30 -8.86
N ARG A 369 3.11 -8.81 -10.04
CA ARG A 369 4.25 -7.91 -10.23
C ARG A 369 3.85 -6.44 -10.41
N ALA A 370 2.58 -6.08 -10.24
CA ALA A 370 2.11 -4.70 -10.37
C ALA A 370 2.98 -3.71 -9.55
N GLY A 371 3.32 -2.58 -10.15
CA GLY A 371 4.24 -1.58 -9.60
C GLY A 371 5.73 -1.89 -9.78
N GLN A 372 6.11 -3.12 -10.13
CA GLN A 372 7.50 -3.45 -10.45
C GLN A 372 7.85 -3.01 -11.88
N ALA A 373 9.13 -2.70 -12.11
CA ALA A 373 9.64 -2.41 -13.44
C ALA A 373 9.62 -3.65 -14.34
N ASN A 374 9.28 -3.45 -15.61
CA ASN A 374 9.34 -4.45 -16.67
C ASN A 374 10.13 -3.90 -17.87
N VAL A 375 10.36 -4.78 -18.83
CA VAL A 375 10.81 -4.37 -20.16
C VAL A 375 9.86 -4.88 -21.22
N SER A 376 9.65 -4.06 -22.24
CA SER A 376 8.91 -4.39 -23.44
C SER A 376 9.89 -4.45 -24.61
N LYS A 377 10.03 -5.63 -25.20
CA LYS A 377 10.88 -5.85 -26.37
C LYS A 377 10.01 -5.87 -27.62
N VAL A 378 10.31 -4.98 -28.54
CA VAL A 378 9.61 -4.87 -29.84
C VAL A 378 10.61 -5.04 -30.97
N PHE A 379 10.15 -5.64 -32.05
CA PHE A 379 10.90 -5.71 -33.29
C PHE A 379 11.14 -4.32 -33.88
N LYS A 380 12.29 -4.13 -34.54
CA LYS A 380 12.60 -2.92 -35.31
C LYS A 380 11.75 -2.90 -36.58
N ASP A 381 11.41 -1.70 -37.05
CA ASP A 381 10.63 -1.48 -38.27
C ASP A 381 11.27 -2.23 -39.47
N GLY A 382 10.45 -2.94 -40.24
CA GLY A 382 10.90 -3.77 -41.37
C GLY A 382 11.26 -5.22 -41.02
N THR A 383 11.09 -5.65 -39.76
CA THR A 383 11.32 -7.04 -39.32
C THR A 383 10.03 -7.79 -38.92
N GLU A 384 8.86 -7.19 -39.21
CA GLU A 384 7.53 -7.68 -38.81
C GLU A 384 7.18 -9.03 -39.45
N ALA A 385 7.73 -9.33 -40.63
CA ALA A 385 7.51 -10.60 -41.32
C ALA A 385 8.03 -11.83 -40.56
N PHE A 386 8.90 -11.62 -39.56
CA PHE A 386 9.50 -12.68 -38.75
C PHE A 386 8.83 -12.85 -37.38
N GLU A 387 7.83 -12.02 -37.05
CA GLU A 387 7.26 -11.86 -35.72
C GLU A 387 6.63 -13.15 -35.15
N ASP A 388 5.81 -13.84 -35.96
CA ASP A 388 5.14 -15.08 -35.54
C ASP A 388 6.11 -16.22 -35.28
N SER A 389 7.06 -16.43 -36.20
CA SER A 389 8.04 -17.50 -36.05
C SER A 389 8.97 -17.19 -34.88
N PHE A 390 9.46 -15.95 -34.75
CA PHE A 390 10.37 -15.59 -33.66
C PHE A 390 9.73 -15.75 -32.30
N PHE A 391 8.50 -15.29 -32.07
CA PHE A 391 7.91 -15.41 -30.74
C PHE A 391 7.67 -16.85 -30.32
N ALA A 392 7.26 -17.72 -31.25
CA ALA A 392 7.15 -19.15 -30.97
C ALA A 392 8.52 -19.77 -30.65
N HIS A 393 9.57 -19.41 -31.40
CA HIS A 393 10.92 -19.88 -31.15
C HIS A 393 11.49 -19.35 -29.83
N ASP A 394 11.31 -18.07 -29.50
CA ASP A 394 11.77 -17.45 -28.26
C ASP A 394 11.13 -18.12 -27.04
N VAL A 395 9.83 -18.43 -27.09
CA VAL A 395 9.13 -19.15 -26.02
C VAL A 395 9.70 -20.56 -25.86
N ALA A 396 9.89 -21.30 -26.97
CA ALA A 396 10.44 -22.66 -26.93
C ALA A 396 11.91 -22.68 -26.44
N LEU A 397 12.71 -21.70 -26.85
CA LEU A 397 14.08 -21.49 -26.38
C LEU A 397 14.12 -21.24 -24.87
N CYS A 398 13.22 -20.37 -24.37
CA CYS A 398 13.10 -20.11 -22.94
C CYS A 398 12.74 -21.37 -22.16
N GLU A 399 11.76 -22.15 -22.62
CA GLU A 399 11.38 -23.40 -21.97
C GLU A 399 12.54 -24.40 -21.91
N LYS A 400 13.30 -24.54 -23.01
CA LYS A 400 14.47 -25.42 -23.03
C LYS A 400 15.59 -24.92 -22.13
N ALA A 401 15.82 -23.62 -22.06
CA ALA A 401 16.80 -23.01 -21.16
C ALA A 401 16.41 -23.21 -19.68
N ILE A 402 15.11 -23.11 -19.34
CA ILE A 402 14.59 -23.38 -17.99
C ILE A 402 14.86 -24.84 -17.60
N GLU A 403 14.57 -25.80 -18.48
CA GLU A 403 14.83 -27.23 -18.26
C GLU A 403 16.32 -27.48 -17.93
N ILE A 404 17.22 -26.89 -18.72
CA ILE A 404 18.67 -27.01 -18.54
C ILE A 404 19.12 -26.34 -17.23
N ALA A 405 18.61 -25.15 -16.93
CA ALA A 405 18.93 -24.44 -15.69
C ALA A 405 18.43 -25.22 -14.45
N ASP A 406 17.26 -25.86 -14.52
CA ASP A 406 16.76 -26.75 -13.46
C ASP A 406 17.69 -27.96 -13.27
N ALA A 407 18.18 -28.57 -14.35
CA ALA A 407 19.17 -29.63 -14.27
C ALA A 407 20.48 -29.13 -13.61
N PHE A 408 20.95 -27.94 -14.00
CA PHE A 408 22.16 -27.32 -13.43
C PHE A 408 22.04 -27.03 -11.94
N ASN A 409 20.91 -26.47 -11.51
CA ASN A 409 20.62 -26.17 -10.11
C ASN A 409 20.64 -27.45 -9.24
N LYS A 410 20.35 -28.63 -9.81
CA LYS A 410 20.38 -29.93 -9.10
C LYS A 410 21.80 -30.49 -8.92
N VAL A 411 22.78 -30.07 -9.71
CA VAL A 411 24.17 -30.56 -9.62
C VAL A 411 24.86 -30.10 -8.33
N LYS A 412 24.39 -29.00 -7.71
CA LYS A 412 24.91 -28.43 -6.44
C LYS A 412 26.40 -28.06 -6.42
N LYS A 413 27.11 -28.06 -7.56
CA LYS A 413 28.49 -27.51 -7.69
C LYS A 413 28.53 -25.99 -7.72
N PHE A 414 27.46 -25.37 -8.19
CA PHE A 414 27.24 -23.94 -8.16
C PHE A 414 26.13 -23.64 -7.16
N LYS A 415 26.45 -22.86 -6.12
CA LYS A 415 25.52 -22.58 -5.01
C LYS A 415 24.41 -21.57 -5.39
N PRO A 416 24.71 -20.46 -6.08
CA PRO A 416 23.67 -19.53 -6.51
C PRO A 416 22.66 -20.21 -7.43
N MET A 417 21.39 -19.81 -7.39
CA MET A 417 20.45 -20.31 -8.41
C MET A 417 20.81 -19.75 -9.76
N VAL A 418 20.50 -20.50 -10.80
CA VAL A 418 20.26 -19.95 -12.12
C VAL A 418 18.76 -19.95 -12.40
N GLN A 419 18.22 -18.79 -12.77
CA GLN A 419 16.87 -18.66 -13.31
C GLN A 419 16.92 -18.12 -14.74
N VAL A 420 15.85 -18.32 -15.48
CA VAL A 420 15.62 -17.79 -16.82
C VAL A 420 14.30 -17.04 -16.81
N CYS A 421 14.29 -15.79 -17.27
CA CYS A 421 13.08 -14.99 -17.45
C CYS A 421 12.15 -15.66 -18.46
N LYS A 422 10.89 -15.87 -18.06
CA LYS A 422 9.86 -16.34 -18.97
C LYS A 422 9.15 -15.13 -19.56
N ALA A 423 9.48 -14.76 -20.79
CA ALA A 423 8.79 -13.68 -21.47
C ALA A 423 7.34 -14.05 -21.80
N SER A 424 6.45 -13.06 -21.85
CA SER A 424 5.07 -13.23 -22.32
C SER A 424 4.78 -12.33 -23.51
N ILE A 425 4.05 -12.86 -24.48
CA ILE A 425 3.62 -12.09 -25.66
C ILE A 425 2.43 -11.22 -25.26
N TRP A 426 2.61 -9.91 -25.36
CA TRP A 426 1.59 -8.89 -25.10
C TRP A 426 1.27 -8.14 -26.38
N HIS A 427 0.16 -7.38 -26.37
CA HIS A 427 -0.27 -6.57 -27.51
C HIS A 427 -0.41 -5.10 -27.09
N GLN A 428 0.16 -4.18 -27.86
CA GLN A 428 -0.05 -2.76 -27.66
C GLN A 428 -1.51 -2.42 -27.99
N MET A 429 -2.20 -1.71 -27.08
CA MET A 429 -3.65 -1.46 -27.24
C MET A 429 -4.00 -0.66 -28.50
N LYS A 430 -3.15 0.31 -28.89
CA LYS A 430 -3.41 1.23 -30.00
C LYS A 430 -3.03 0.64 -31.36
N SER A 431 -1.79 0.16 -31.52
CA SER A 431 -1.30 -0.35 -32.82
C SER A 431 -1.58 -1.84 -33.06
N LYS A 432 -1.96 -2.59 -32.02
CA LYS A 432 -2.00 -4.06 -32.02
C LYS A 432 -0.65 -4.75 -32.23
N GLN A 433 0.45 -4.00 -32.33
CA GLN A 433 1.81 -4.54 -32.38
C GLN A 433 2.06 -5.45 -31.18
N ARG A 434 2.66 -6.63 -31.40
CA ARG A 434 3.01 -7.50 -30.29
C ARG A 434 4.38 -7.14 -29.75
N LEU A 435 4.57 -7.47 -28.48
CA LEU A 435 5.81 -7.25 -27.76
C LEU A 435 6.05 -8.40 -26.81
N LEU A 436 7.31 -8.69 -26.52
CA LEU A 436 7.67 -9.57 -25.40
C LEU A 436 7.82 -8.72 -24.15
N CYS A 437 7.06 -9.07 -23.12
CA CYS A 437 7.15 -8.46 -21.81
C CYS A 437 7.84 -9.42 -20.85
N GLU A 438 8.83 -8.92 -20.11
CA GLU A 438 9.54 -9.69 -19.08
C GLU A 438 10.01 -8.77 -17.92
N PRO A 439 10.41 -9.36 -16.79
CA PRO A 439 10.92 -8.60 -15.65
C PRO A 439 12.14 -7.76 -15.99
N PHE A 440 12.18 -6.51 -15.50
CA PHE A 440 13.36 -5.66 -15.65
C PHE A 440 14.53 -6.16 -14.80
N LEU A 441 15.73 -6.15 -15.39
CA LEU A 441 16.99 -6.50 -14.75
C LEU A 441 17.89 -5.25 -14.71
N SER A 442 18.21 -4.72 -13.52
CA SER A 442 18.91 -3.43 -13.40
C SER A 442 20.41 -3.47 -13.68
N ASN A 443 21.06 -4.62 -13.46
CA ASN A 443 22.52 -4.81 -13.61
C ASN A 443 22.81 -5.79 -14.74
N PHE A 444 22.34 -5.47 -15.93
CA PHE A 444 22.43 -6.35 -17.09
C PHE A 444 23.88 -6.50 -17.59
N GLN A 445 24.29 -7.73 -17.88
CA GLN A 445 25.59 -8.08 -18.44
C GLN A 445 25.51 -9.37 -19.28
N SER A 446 26.40 -9.49 -20.26
CA SER A 446 26.60 -10.71 -21.04
C SER A 446 27.77 -11.51 -20.48
N PHE A 447 27.56 -12.79 -20.22
CA PHE A 447 28.56 -13.70 -19.64
C PHE A 447 29.30 -14.50 -20.70
N ASN A 448 28.61 -14.89 -21.78
CA ASN A 448 29.21 -15.51 -22.95
C ASN A 448 28.40 -15.18 -24.21
N SER A 449 28.83 -15.67 -25.38
CA SER A 449 28.08 -15.53 -26.64
C SER A 449 27.95 -16.85 -27.39
N ASN A 450 27.10 -16.86 -28.41
CA ASN A 450 26.94 -18.02 -29.30
C ASN A 450 28.14 -18.28 -30.23
N THR A 451 29.12 -17.38 -30.28
CA THR A 451 30.41 -17.58 -30.97
C THR A 451 31.52 -18.09 -30.05
N GLY A 452 31.24 -18.38 -28.77
CA GLY A 452 32.24 -18.87 -27.82
C GLY A 452 33.08 -17.78 -27.15
N TRP A 453 32.67 -16.51 -27.24
CA TRP A 453 33.25 -15.47 -26.38
C TRP A 453 32.81 -15.68 -24.93
N GLN A 454 33.69 -15.33 -23.99
CA GLN A 454 33.42 -15.36 -22.57
C GLN A 454 33.89 -14.04 -21.95
N ALA A 455 33.06 -13.45 -21.10
CA ALA A 455 33.46 -12.31 -20.29
C ALA A 455 34.52 -12.71 -19.23
N GLU A 456 35.24 -11.71 -18.73
CA GLU A 456 36.20 -11.90 -17.65
C GLU A 456 35.50 -12.01 -16.27
N GLY A 457 36.12 -12.72 -15.34
CA GLY A 457 35.65 -12.86 -13.95
C GLY A 457 35.15 -14.25 -13.58
N GLU A 458 34.86 -14.45 -12.28
CA GLU A 458 34.46 -15.76 -11.73
C GLU A 458 33.04 -16.17 -12.16
N TRP A 459 32.10 -15.22 -12.25
CA TRP A 459 30.72 -15.52 -12.65
C TRP A 459 30.61 -16.02 -14.10
N PRO A 460 31.19 -15.37 -15.11
CA PRO A 460 31.26 -15.92 -16.46
C PRO A 460 31.88 -17.32 -16.52
N LYS A 461 33.02 -17.54 -15.83
CA LYS A 461 33.68 -18.86 -15.75
C LYS A 461 32.79 -19.94 -15.13
N ALA A 462 31.97 -19.57 -14.14
CA ALA A 462 31.00 -20.47 -13.55
C ALA A 462 29.85 -20.77 -14.53
N LEU A 463 29.31 -19.75 -15.19
CA LEU A 463 28.21 -19.90 -16.15
C LEU A 463 28.62 -20.62 -17.44
N GLN A 464 29.91 -20.65 -17.81
CA GLN A 464 30.42 -21.57 -18.84
C GLN A 464 30.14 -23.04 -18.51
N SER A 465 30.13 -23.41 -17.22
CA SER A 465 29.77 -24.78 -16.83
C SER A 465 28.29 -25.10 -17.05
N LEU A 466 27.40 -24.10 -17.05
CA LEU A 466 25.99 -24.28 -17.46
C LEU A 466 25.89 -24.60 -18.95
N SER A 467 26.62 -23.87 -19.80
CA SER A 467 26.72 -24.17 -21.23
C SER A 467 27.31 -25.57 -21.47
N HIS A 468 28.36 -25.96 -20.76
CA HIS A 468 28.91 -27.32 -20.84
C HIS A 468 27.90 -28.38 -20.37
N LEU A 469 27.23 -28.17 -19.23
CA LEU A 469 26.19 -29.10 -18.76
C LEU A 469 25.10 -29.29 -19.81
N SER A 470 24.68 -28.23 -20.51
CA SER A 470 23.62 -28.34 -21.52
C SER A 470 23.95 -29.35 -22.63
N TYR A 471 25.22 -29.43 -23.04
CA TYR A 471 25.71 -30.45 -23.97
C TYR A 471 25.62 -31.84 -23.36
N HIS A 472 26.06 -31.98 -22.11
CA HIS A 472 25.98 -33.26 -21.44
C HIS A 472 24.54 -33.74 -21.24
N HIS A 473 23.68 -32.87 -20.75
CA HIS A 473 22.28 -33.13 -20.47
C HIS A 473 21.49 -33.51 -21.73
N SER A 474 21.85 -32.93 -22.87
CA SER A 474 21.25 -33.22 -24.17
C SER A 474 21.91 -34.39 -24.90
N ASN A 475 22.80 -35.16 -24.27
CA ASN A 475 23.57 -36.24 -24.92
C ASN A 475 24.38 -35.76 -26.14
N GLY A 476 24.87 -34.53 -26.06
CA GLY A 476 25.73 -33.89 -27.05
C GLY A 476 24.99 -33.28 -28.24
N ASP A 477 23.69 -33.04 -28.11
CA ASP A 477 22.83 -32.56 -29.19
C ASP A 477 22.76 -31.03 -29.29
N LEU A 478 22.96 -30.31 -28.18
CA LEU A 478 22.91 -28.85 -28.16
C LEU A 478 23.85 -28.21 -27.14
N VAL A 479 24.11 -26.91 -27.31
CA VAL A 479 24.78 -26.06 -26.32
C VAL A 479 23.95 -24.79 -26.09
N LEU A 480 23.60 -24.52 -24.83
CA LEU A 480 23.02 -23.26 -24.39
C LEU A 480 24.11 -22.20 -24.35
N CYS A 481 23.92 -21.11 -25.06
CA CYS A 481 24.86 -20.02 -25.28
C CYS A 481 24.19 -18.67 -25.02
N ASP A 482 24.97 -17.60 -25.22
CA ASP A 482 24.51 -16.22 -25.11
C ASP A 482 23.87 -15.94 -23.76
N LEU A 483 24.50 -16.49 -22.71
CA LEU A 483 24.09 -16.32 -21.34
C LEU A 483 24.24 -14.85 -20.99
N GLN A 484 23.13 -14.16 -20.80
CA GLN A 484 23.06 -12.74 -20.49
C GLN A 484 21.93 -12.46 -19.49
N GLY A 485 22.10 -11.46 -18.65
CA GLY A 485 21.13 -11.12 -17.60
C GLY A 485 21.78 -10.41 -16.42
N ALA A 486 21.32 -10.68 -15.20
CA ALA A 486 21.82 -10.00 -14.00
C ALA A 486 22.16 -10.97 -12.86
N ILE A 487 23.10 -10.54 -12.02
CA ILE A 487 23.37 -11.17 -10.73
C ILE A 487 22.58 -10.38 -9.68
N GLU A 488 21.71 -11.06 -8.93
CA GLU A 488 20.89 -10.51 -7.86
C GLU A 488 21.17 -11.31 -6.58
N ASP A 489 21.49 -10.66 -5.45
CA ASP A 489 21.78 -11.25 -4.14
C ASP A 489 22.35 -12.70 -4.15
N ASP A 490 21.48 -13.72 -4.22
CA ASP A 490 21.82 -15.17 -4.22
C ASP A 490 21.36 -15.95 -5.49
N CYS A 491 21.15 -15.28 -6.61
CA CYS A 491 20.83 -15.90 -7.90
C CYS A 491 21.38 -15.13 -9.11
N VAL A 492 21.52 -15.87 -10.21
CA VAL A 492 21.70 -15.34 -11.55
C VAL A 492 20.36 -15.45 -12.25
N VAL A 493 19.92 -14.38 -12.87
CA VAL A 493 18.72 -14.38 -13.70
C VAL A 493 19.15 -14.09 -15.13
N LEU A 494 18.91 -15.05 -16.01
CA LEU A 494 19.21 -15.00 -17.43
C LEU A 494 17.99 -14.62 -18.24
N THR A 495 18.20 -14.09 -19.43
CA THR A 495 17.14 -13.78 -20.41
C THR A 495 17.69 -13.94 -21.83
N ASP A 496 16.79 -13.99 -22.82
CA ASP A 496 17.11 -14.14 -24.25
C ASP A 496 18.14 -15.25 -24.54
N PRO A 497 17.86 -16.50 -24.13
CA PRO A 497 18.79 -17.60 -24.34
C PRO A 497 18.95 -17.91 -25.83
N VAL A 498 20.15 -18.32 -26.23
CA VAL A 498 20.44 -18.87 -27.57
C VAL A 498 20.86 -20.32 -27.43
N ILE A 499 20.45 -21.17 -28.37
CA ILE A 499 20.88 -22.57 -28.42
C ILE A 499 21.53 -22.85 -29.77
N ASN A 500 22.74 -23.40 -29.73
CA ASN A 500 23.35 -24.04 -30.90
C ASN A 500 22.98 -25.53 -30.88
N SER A 501 22.24 -26.06 -31.86
CA SER A 501 21.97 -27.50 -31.98
C SER A 501 22.76 -28.14 -33.11
N ARG A 502 22.83 -29.48 -33.14
CA ARG A 502 23.49 -30.19 -34.25
C ARG A 502 22.89 -29.84 -35.63
N ASP A 503 21.58 -29.65 -35.68
CA ASP A 503 20.75 -29.56 -36.89
C ASP A 503 20.21 -28.16 -37.20
N LYS A 504 20.62 -27.12 -36.44
CA LYS A 504 20.21 -25.71 -36.64
C LYS A 504 18.70 -25.47 -36.54
N ARG A 505 18.04 -26.12 -35.57
CA ARG A 505 16.57 -26.06 -35.44
C ARG A 505 16.06 -24.94 -34.54
N HIS A 506 16.93 -24.16 -33.91
CA HIS A 506 16.53 -23.14 -32.94
C HIS A 506 16.56 -21.70 -33.48
N GLY A 507 16.46 -21.53 -34.80
CA GLY A 507 16.32 -20.23 -35.44
C GLY A 507 17.64 -19.61 -35.90
N PRO A 508 17.66 -18.32 -36.28
CA PRO A 508 18.79 -17.71 -37.01
C PRO A 508 20.04 -17.47 -36.14
N THR A 509 19.91 -17.53 -34.82
CA THR A 509 21.03 -17.41 -33.86
C THR A 509 21.68 -18.76 -33.55
N ASP A 510 21.10 -19.87 -34.03
CA ASP A 510 21.63 -21.22 -33.91
C ASP A 510 22.72 -21.44 -34.98
N LEU A 511 23.99 -21.35 -34.57
CA LEU A 511 25.14 -21.53 -35.46
C LEU A 511 25.42 -23.01 -35.79
N GLY A 512 24.59 -23.93 -35.29
CA GLY A 512 24.67 -25.34 -35.59
C GLY A 512 25.82 -26.06 -34.87
N GLN A 513 26.23 -27.20 -35.44
CA GLN A 513 27.43 -27.93 -35.02
C GLN A 513 28.69 -27.04 -34.97
N GLN A 514 28.83 -26.08 -35.90
CA GLN A 514 29.96 -25.14 -35.89
C GLN A 514 29.98 -24.28 -34.62
N GLY A 515 28.82 -23.86 -34.13
CA GLY A 515 28.69 -23.12 -32.87
C GLY A 515 29.05 -23.98 -31.65
N ILE A 516 28.63 -25.25 -31.65
CA ILE A 516 29.00 -26.24 -30.62
C ILE A 516 30.52 -26.45 -30.60
N ASP A 517 31.12 -26.69 -31.77
CA ASP A 517 32.56 -26.92 -31.91
C ASP A 517 33.34 -25.69 -31.45
N ASN A 518 32.91 -24.50 -31.83
CA ASN A 518 33.58 -23.25 -31.45
C ASN A 518 33.50 -23.00 -29.94
N PHE A 519 32.34 -23.26 -29.31
CA PHE A 519 32.19 -23.18 -27.87
C PHE A 519 33.21 -24.09 -27.18
N PHE A 520 33.27 -25.38 -27.52
CA PHE A 520 34.18 -26.33 -26.87
C PHE A 520 35.65 -26.15 -27.27
N HIS A 521 35.94 -25.52 -28.40
CA HIS A 521 37.30 -25.12 -28.77
C HIS A 521 37.86 -24.05 -27.82
N HIS A 522 37.01 -23.12 -27.38
CA HIS A 522 37.40 -22.03 -26.48
C HIS A 522 37.11 -22.31 -24.99
N HIS A 523 36.24 -23.27 -24.68
CA HIS A 523 35.90 -23.65 -23.32
C HIS A 523 37.02 -24.41 -22.62
N THR A 524 37.39 -23.94 -21.43
CA THR A 524 38.24 -24.67 -20.50
C THR A 524 37.42 -25.05 -19.27
N CYS A 525 37.32 -26.34 -18.98
CA CYS A 525 36.59 -26.81 -17.80
C CYS A 525 37.12 -26.17 -16.52
N SER A 526 36.22 -25.60 -15.73
CA SER A 526 36.52 -24.94 -14.46
C SER A 526 36.12 -25.82 -13.28
N LYS A 527 36.34 -25.35 -12.04
CA LYS A 527 35.93 -26.05 -10.81
C LYS A 527 34.43 -26.34 -10.71
N TRP A 528 33.60 -25.65 -11.51
CA TRP A 528 32.15 -25.84 -11.56
C TRP A 528 31.72 -26.89 -12.59
N CYS A 529 32.59 -27.27 -13.52
CA CYS A 529 32.36 -28.40 -14.42
C CYS A 529 32.44 -29.74 -13.68
N ASP A 530 31.76 -30.75 -14.21
CA ASP A 530 31.99 -32.14 -13.81
C ASP A 530 32.90 -32.87 -14.80
N ALA A 531 33.84 -33.64 -14.28
CA ALA A 531 34.74 -34.45 -15.09
C ALA A 531 33.99 -35.57 -15.85
N GLY A 532 32.83 -36.00 -15.34
CA GLY A 532 31.95 -36.97 -15.98
C GLY A 532 31.06 -36.37 -17.10
N TRP A 533 31.03 -35.05 -17.27
CA TRP A 533 30.25 -34.44 -18.34
C TRP A 533 30.89 -34.68 -19.70
N SER A 534 30.07 -35.12 -20.65
CA SER A 534 30.50 -35.33 -22.01
C SER A 534 30.95 -34.02 -22.66
N LYS A 535 31.88 -34.14 -23.60
CA LYS A 535 32.38 -33.07 -24.46
C LYS A 535 32.82 -33.68 -25.79
N PRO A 536 32.84 -32.92 -26.90
CA PRO A 536 33.35 -33.41 -28.18
C PRO A 536 34.79 -33.92 -28.05
N ARG A 537 35.14 -34.99 -28.77
CA ARG A 537 36.52 -35.55 -28.78
C ARG A 537 37.50 -34.64 -29.52
N ALA A 538 37.03 -34.02 -30.59
CA ALA A 538 37.78 -33.04 -31.37
C ALA A 538 36.87 -31.83 -31.57
N THR A 539 37.48 -30.64 -31.58
CA THR A 539 36.80 -29.36 -31.76
C THR A 539 37.59 -28.53 -32.76
N MET A 540 36.88 -27.74 -33.56
CA MET A 540 37.49 -26.86 -34.56
C MET A 540 37.06 -25.42 -34.32
N LYS A 541 37.95 -24.50 -34.65
CA LYS A 541 37.64 -23.08 -34.66
C LYS A 541 36.97 -22.70 -35.97
N HIS A 542 35.71 -22.31 -35.90
CA HIS A 542 34.91 -21.84 -37.04
C HIS A 542 34.67 -20.34 -37.01
N PHE A 543 34.62 -19.76 -35.80
CA PHE A 543 34.32 -18.34 -35.61
C PHE A 543 35.37 -17.68 -34.72
N VAL A 544 35.59 -16.38 -34.94
CA VAL A 544 36.31 -15.54 -33.98
C VAL A 544 35.36 -15.25 -32.81
N PRO A 545 35.73 -15.55 -31.55
CA PRO A 545 34.91 -15.21 -30.39
C PRO A 545 34.67 -13.71 -30.30
N GLN A 546 33.41 -13.29 -30.29
CA GLN A 546 33.01 -11.89 -30.16
C GLN A 546 31.86 -11.74 -29.15
N ALA A 547 31.85 -10.61 -28.43
CA ALA A 547 30.75 -10.26 -27.54
C ALA A 547 29.47 -9.97 -28.34
N GLY A 548 28.33 -10.39 -27.80
CA GLY A 548 27.02 -10.27 -28.45
C GLY A 548 26.66 -11.44 -29.37
N THR A 549 25.39 -11.49 -29.75
CA THR A 549 24.82 -12.56 -30.55
C THR A 549 25.18 -12.45 -32.03
N ARG A 550 25.77 -13.50 -32.59
CA ARG A 550 25.96 -13.64 -34.05
C ARG A 550 24.79 -14.37 -34.69
N MET A 551 24.59 -14.15 -35.98
CA MET A 551 23.62 -14.88 -36.79
C MET A 551 24.29 -15.53 -38.00
N ILE A 552 23.58 -16.48 -38.61
CA ILE A 552 23.95 -17.10 -39.89
C ILE A 552 23.81 -16.09 -41.03
#